data_AF-A0A5N6WJ95-F1
#
_entry.id   AF-A0A5N6WJ95-F1
#
_cell.length_a   1.000
_cell.length_b   1.000
_cell.length_c   1.000
_cell.angle_alpha   90.00
_cell.angle_beta   90.00
_cell.angle_gamma   90.00
#
_symmetry.space_group_name_H-M   'P 1'
#
loop_
_entity.id
_entity.type
_entity.pdbx_description
1 polymer ?
#
loop_
_entity_poly.entity_id
_entity_poly.type
_entity_poly.pdbx_seq_one_letter_code
_entity_poly.pdbx_strand_id
1 'polypeptide(L)'
;MAVGGISVGGYLSAVFVHLCRDVNIPLRLQILNVPACDSNNAFTPEGAFNRVKWPHESYQEMKFIPALPKARMTYLHKHFLEVPRPARPEEDWRINSMLASSLGLALALAFTAGMDRLRDEGEA
;
A
#
# COMPACT_ATOMS: atom_id res chain seq x y z
N MET A 1 -7.36 -1.15 21.99
CA MET A 1 -6.24 -1.70 21.18
C MET A 1 -6.18 -0.95 19.87
N ALA A 2 -4.96 -0.71 19.37
CA ALA A 2 -4.71 -0.02 18.12
C ALA A 2 -3.67 -0.80 17.31
N VAL A 3 -3.66 -0.60 16.00
CA VAL A 3 -2.60 -1.06 15.11
C VAL A 3 -2.01 0.14 14.40
N GLY A 4 -0.76 0.04 13.96
CA GLY A 4 -0.19 1.08 13.12
C GLY A 4 1.17 0.69 12.59
N GLY A 5 1.58 1.39 11.55
CA GLY A 5 2.84 1.14 10.89
C GLY A 5 3.21 2.21 9.89
N ILE A 6 4.45 2.12 9.44
CA ILE A 6 5.08 3.10 8.54
C ILE A 6 5.36 2.41 7.20
N SER A 7 5.07 3.07 6.07
CA SER A 7 5.36 2.54 4.74
C SER A 7 4.68 1.18 4.50
N VAL A 8 5.46 0.12 4.22
CA VAL A 8 4.94 -1.25 4.12
C VAL A 8 4.26 -1.69 5.42
N GLY A 9 4.73 -1.22 6.58
CA GLY A 9 4.04 -1.47 7.85
C GLY A 9 2.67 -0.79 7.93
N GLY A 10 2.49 0.35 7.27
CA GLY A 10 1.20 1.02 7.14
C GLY A 10 0.22 0.19 6.31
N TYR A 11 0.70 -0.35 5.18
CA TYR A 11 -0.04 -1.32 4.38
C TYR A 11 -0.43 -2.57 5.18
N LEU A 12 0.51 -3.18 5.89
CA LEU A 12 0.23 -4.36 6.72
C LEU A 12 -0.80 -4.02 7.80
N SER A 13 -0.75 -2.81 8.37
CA SER A 13 -1.73 -2.35 9.35
C SER A 13 -3.12 -2.18 8.74
N ALA A 14 -3.21 -1.64 7.52
CA ALA A 14 -4.46 -1.53 6.78
C ALA A 14 -5.08 -2.92 6.54
N VAL A 15 -4.28 -3.87 6.03
CA VAL A 15 -4.74 -5.26 5.85
C VAL A 15 -5.15 -5.90 7.17
N PHE A 16 -4.35 -5.74 8.22
CA PHE A 16 -4.61 -6.35 9.52
C PHE A 16 -5.91 -5.85 10.16
N VAL A 17 -6.25 -4.57 9.97
CA VAL A 17 -7.52 -4.00 10.42
C VAL A 17 -8.72 -4.69 9.80
N HIS A 18 -8.68 -4.98 8.51
CA HIS A 18 -9.74 -5.75 7.84
C HIS A 18 -9.83 -7.16 8.41
N LEU A 19 -8.69 -7.84 8.59
CA LEU A 19 -8.67 -9.19 9.17
C LEU A 19 -9.25 -9.20 10.58
N CYS A 20 -8.90 -8.22 11.42
CA CYS A 20 -9.48 -8.08 12.76
C CYS A 20 -10.99 -7.84 12.73
N ARG A 21 -11.48 -6.97 11.83
CA ARG A 21 -12.93 -6.76 11.64
C ARG A 21 -13.64 -8.08 11.33
N ASP A 22 -13.10 -8.83 10.37
CA ASP A 22 -13.75 -10.05 9.86
C ASP A 22 -13.88 -11.15 10.94
N VAL A 23 -13.02 -11.12 11.97
CA VAL A 23 -13.09 -12.02 13.13
C VAL A 23 -13.60 -11.34 14.41
N ASN A 24 -14.21 -10.16 14.31
CA ASN A 24 -14.79 -9.40 15.43
C ASN A 24 -13.80 -9.00 16.54
N ILE A 25 -12.53 -8.74 16.21
CA ILE A 25 -11.56 -8.14 17.13
C ILE A 25 -11.73 -6.61 17.11
N PRO A 26 -12.11 -5.96 18.24
CA PRO A 26 -12.50 -4.56 18.26
C PRO A 26 -11.30 -3.61 18.35
N LEU A 27 -10.63 -3.37 17.22
CA LEU A 27 -9.64 -2.29 17.11
C LEU A 27 -10.33 -0.92 17.23
N ARG A 28 -9.67 0.02 17.91
CA ARG A 28 -10.21 1.37 18.15
C ARG A 28 -9.54 2.45 17.32
N LEU A 29 -8.31 2.20 16.87
CA LEU A 29 -7.52 3.13 16.07
C LEU A 29 -6.61 2.35 15.12
N GLN A 30 -6.42 2.88 13.92
CA GLN A 30 -5.37 2.49 12.99
C GLN A 30 -4.53 3.72 12.64
N ILE A 31 -3.20 3.62 12.77
CA ILE A 31 -2.26 4.72 12.45
C ILE A 31 -1.47 4.33 11.21
N LEU A 32 -1.70 5.03 10.11
CA LEU A 32 -1.13 4.74 8.80
C LEU A 32 -0.15 5.86 8.43
N ASN A 33 1.15 5.63 8.60
CA ASN A 33 2.15 6.65 8.31
C ASN A 33 2.85 6.34 6.98
N VAL A 34 2.74 7.26 6.02
CA VAL A 34 3.19 7.12 4.62
C VAL A 34 2.89 5.74 4.02
N PRO A 35 1.63 5.25 4.08
CA PRO A 35 1.31 3.86 3.77
C PRO A 35 1.46 3.53 2.28
N ALA A 36 1.89 2.30 1.97
CA ALA A 36 2.01 1.78 0.60
C ALA A 36 0.75 1.00 0.16
N CYS A 37 -0.31 1.71 -0.22
CA CYS A 37 -1.66 1.14 -0.33
C CYS A 37 -1.95 0.33 -1.62
N ASP A 38 -1.23 0.55 -2.72
CA ASP A 38 -1.50 -0.09 -4.02
C ASP A 38 -0.29 -0.85 -4.59
N SER A 39 -0.06 -2.06 -4.10
CA SER A 39 1.01 -2.90 -4.67
C SER A 39 0.61 -3.60 -5.98
N ASN A 40 -0.69 -3.73 -6.26
CA ASN A 40 -1.17 -4.52 -7.40
C ASN A 40 -1.05 -3.74 -8.72
N ASN A 41 -1.41 -2.45 -8.73
CA ASN A 41 -1.35 -1.61 -9.92
C ASN A 41 0.03 -1.00 -10.15
N ALA A 42 0.89 -0.90 -9.12
CA ALA A 42 2.21 -0.29 -9.24
C ALA A 42 3.15 -1.02 -10.22
N PHE A 43 3.04 -2.36 -10.30
CA PHE A 43 3.96 -3.19 -11.08
C PHE A 43 3.23 -4.26 -11.89
N THR A 44 3.80 -4.64 -13.04
CA THR A 44 3.36 -5.80 -13.83
C THR A 44 3.79 -7.10 -13.15
N PRO A 45 3.27 -8.27 -13.58
CA PRO A 45 3.73 -9.57 -13.08
C PRO A 45 5.25 -9.81 -13.25
N GLU A 46 5.87 -9.19 -14.24
CA GLU A 46 7.32 -9.24 -14.52
C GLU A 46 8.13 -8.23 -13.69
N GLY A 47 7.46 -7.48 -12.80
CA GLY A 47 8.09 -6.50 -11.92
C GLY A 47 8.52 -5.21 -12.61
N ALA A 48 7.98 -4.91 -13.80
CA ALA A 48 8.13 -3.60 -14.43
C ALA A 48 7.09 -2.62 -13.85
N PHE A 49 7.44 -1.34 -13.70
CA PHE A 49 6.46 -0.36 -13.22
C PHE A 49 5.32 -0.18 -14.24
N ASN A 50 4.08 -0.32 -13.81
CA ASN A 50 2.92 -0.33 -14.69
C ASN A 50 2.31 1.06 -14.84
N ARG A 51 2.84 1.84 -15.80
CA ARG A 51 2.35 3.19 -16.06
C ARG A 51 0.92 3.25 -16.64
N VAL A 52 0.40 2.14 -17.14
CA VAL A 52 -0.95 2.10 -17.74
C VAL A 52 -2.02 1.99 -16.65
N LYS A 53 -1.81 1.15 -15.62
CA LYS A 53 -2.78 1.00 -14.52
C LYS A 53 -2.53 1.96 -13.35
N TRP A 54 -1.33 2.54 -13.22
CA TRP A 54 -0.99 3.37 -12.07
C TRP A 54 -1.64 4.77 -12.13
N PRO A 55 -2.51 5.14 -11.16
CA PRO A 55 -3.28 6.38 -11.23
C PRO A 55 -2.61 7.58 -10.53
N HIS A 56 -1.49 7.39 -9.82
CA HIS A 56 -0.89 8.38 -8.92
C HIS A 56 0.35 9.08 -9.52
N GLU A 57 0.36 10.41 -9.58
CA GLU A 57 1.46 11.17 -10.20
C GLU A 57 2.72 11.26 -9.33
N SER A 58 2.57 11.30 -8.00
CA SER A 58 3.67 11.40 -7.01
C SER A 58 4.78 10.37 -7.22
N TYR A 59 4.43 9.16 -7.66
CA TYR A 59 5.41 8.10 -7.95
C TYR A 59 6.37 8.46 -9.09
N GLN A 60 5.89 9.22 -10.09
CA GLN A 60 6.68 9.72 -11.21
C GLN A 60 7.38 11.02 -10.88
N GLU A 61 6.67 11.96 -10.25
CA GLU A 61 7.21 13.25 -9.79
C GLU A 61 8.48 13.04 -8.95
N MET A 62 8.44 12.06 -8.04
CA MET A 62 9.49 11.82 -7.06
C MET A 62 10.33 10.57 -7.34
N LYS A 63 10.38 10.12 -8.60
CA LYS A 63 11.11 8.89 -9.01
C LYS A 63 12.59 8.86 -8.62
N PHE A 64 13.21 10.01 -8.39
CA PHE A 64 14.64 10.13 -8.02
C PHE A 64 14.86 10.63 -6.59
N ILE A 65 13.82 10.65 -5.75
CA ILE A 65 13.96 11.17 -4.40
C ILE A 65 14.97 10.32 -3.59
N PRO A 66 15.90 10.93 -2.83
CA PRO A 66 16.98 10.19 -2.17
C PRO A 66 16.50 9.13 -1.18
N ALA A 67 15.43 9.41 -0.43
CA ALA A 67 14.91 8.51 0.59
C ALA A 67 14.33 7.22 -0.01
N LEU A 68 13.64 7.34 -1.15
CA LEU A 68 12.89 6.24 -1.75
C LEU A 68 12.90 6.31 -3.29
N PRO A 69 14.05 6.14 -3.98
CA PRO A 69 14.12 6.24 -5.43
C PRO A 69 13.40 5.05 -6.12
N LYS A 70 12.94 5.24 -7.37
CA LYS A 70 12.16 4.25 -8.14
C LYS A 70 12.83 2.89 -8.19
N ALA A 71 14.14 2.88 -8.38
CA ALA A 71 14.95 1.67 -8.39
C ALA A 71 14.84 0.87 -7.09
N ARG A 72 14.90 1.54 -5.92
CA ARG A 72 14.78 0.88 -4.61
C ARG A 72 13.40 0.23 -4.45
N MET A 73 12.34 0.93 -4.82
CA MET A 73 10.99 0.36 -4.67
C MET A 73 10.68 -0.73 -5.67
N THR A 74 11.24 -0.65 -6.88
CA THR A 74 11.17 -1.73 -7.86
C THR A 74 11.87 -2.98 -7.31
N TYR A 75 13.05 -2.82 -6.71
CA TYR A 75 13.76 -3.92 -6.05
C TYR A 75 12.92 -4.54 -4.93
N LEU A 76 12.39 -3.73 -4.00
CA LEU A 76 11.58 -4.21 -2.87
C LEU A 76 10.30 -4.94 -3.34
N HIS A 77 9.59 -4.39 -4.32
CA HIS A 77 8.39 -5.02 -4.86
C HIS A 77 8.67 -6.35 -5.55
N LYS A 78 9.79 -6.45 -6.29
CA LYS A 78 10.19 -7.71 -6.92
C LYS A 78 10.41 -8.83 -5.90
N HIS A 79 10.95 -8.50 -4.74
CA HIS A 79 11.12 -9.45 -3.64
C HIS A 79 9.82 -9.75 -2.90
N PHE A 80 8.97 -8.75 -2.69
CA PHE A 80 7.72 -8.91 -1.96
C PHE A 80 6.65 -9.70 -2.73
N LEU A 81 6.49 -9.42 -4.02
CA LEU A 81 5.45 -10.01 -4.85
C LEU A 81 5.88 -11.32 -5.52
N GLU A 82 7.16 -11.66 -5.40
CA GLU A 82 7.86 -12.70 -6.19
C GLU A 82 7.80 -12.37 -7.69
N VAL A 83 8.93 -12.41 -8.39
CA VAL A 83 8.95 -12.14 -9.83
C VAL A 83 9.55 -13.33 -10.58
N PRO A 84 8.78 -13.94 -11.53
CA PRO A 84 7.44 -13.55 -11.99
C PRO A 84 6.35 -13.74 -10.91
N ARG A 85 5.39 -12.80 -10.87
CA ARG A 85 4.30 -12.81 -9.88
C ARG A 85 3.42 -14.05 -10.09
N PRO A 86 3.18 -14.87 -9.06
CA PRO A 86 2.25 -15.99 -9.18
C PRO A 86 0.85 -15.48 -9.51
N ALA A 87 0.08 -16.28 -10.26
CA ALA A 87 -1.29 -15.93 -10.61
C ALA A 87 -2.13 -15.76 -9.34
N ARG A 88 -2.69 -14.56 -9.17
CA ARG A 88 -3.61 -14.20 -8.07
C ARG A 88 -4.79 -13.43 -8.67
N PRO A 89 -5.99 -13.50 -8.07
CA PRO A 89 -7.11 -12.66 -8.49
C PRO A 89 -6.69 -11.17 -8.46
N GLU A 90 -7.00 -10.41 -9.50
CA GLU A 90 -6.71 -8.96 -9.50
C GLU A 90 -7.44 -8.23 -8.36
N GLU A 91 -8.54 -8.80 -7.88
CA GLU A 91 -9.38 -8.31 -6.79
C GLU A 91 -8.88 -8.72 -5.39
N ASP A 92 -7.69 -9.32 -5.27
CA ASP A 92 -7.13 -9.65 -3.96
C ASP A 92 -6.76 -8.38 -3.19
N TRP A 93 -7.73 -7.90 -2.41
CA TRP A 93 -7.63 -6.71 -1.58
C TRP A 93 -6.49 -6.78 -0.56
N ARG A 94 -5.97 -7.98 -0.26
CA ARG A 94 -4.84 -8.10 0.67
C ARG A 94 -3.56 -7.55 0.06
N ILE A 95 -3.46 -7.39 -1.26
CA ILE A 95 -2.31 -6.82 -1.98
C ILE A 95 -2.55 -5.35 -2.34
N ASN A 96 -3.80 -4.97 -2.57
CA ASN A 96 -4.24 -3.59 -2.71
C ASN A 96 -5.40 -3.35 -1.73
N SER A 97 -5.08 -2.83 -0.55
CA SER A 97 -6.06 -2.64 0.53
C SER A 97 -7.14 -1.61 0.20
N MET A 98 -6.92 -0.77 -0.82
CA MET A 98 -7.91 0.20 -1.28
C MET A 98 -9.14 -0.47 -1.92
N LEU A 99 -9.04 -1.75 -2.31
CA LEU A 99 -10.17 -2.51 -2.86
C LEU A 99 -11.14 -3.03 -1.78
N ALA A 100 -10.75 -3.03 -0.51
CA ALA A 100 -11.58 -3.56 0.57
C ALA A 100 -12.61 -2.52 1.06
N SER A 101 -13.80 -2.99 1.47
CA SER A 101 -14.80 -2.13 2.10
C SER A 101 -14.29 -1.54 3.42
N SER A 102 -14.47 -0.23 3.61
CA SER A 102 -14.13 0.49 4.84
C SER A 102 -15.20 0.42 5.93
N LEU A 103 -16.33 -0.25 5.69
CA LEU A 103 -17.40 -0.37 6.68
C LEU A 103 -16.93 -1.18 7.89
N GLY A 104 -17.17 -0.63 9.09
CA GLY A 104 -16.87 -1.29 10.36
C GLY A 104 -15.39 -1.31 10.75
N LEU A 105 -14.53 -0.54 10.08
CA LEU A 105 -13.12 -0.43 10.47
C LEU A 105 -12.93 0.51 11.68
N ALA A 106 -11.80 0.33 12.36
CA ALA A 106 -11.34 1.26 13.37
C ALA A 106 -11.08 2.66 12.78
N LEU A 107 -11.21 3.71 13.60
CA LEU A 107 -10.87 5.09 13.21
C LEU A 107 -9.45 5.12 12.62
N ALA A 108 -9.28 5.78 11.47
CA ALA A 108 -7.98 5.91 10.82
C ALA A 108 -7.37 7.29 11.06
N LEU A 109 -6.08 7.29 11.41
CA LEU A 109 -5.23 8.47 11.39
C LEU A 109 -4.13 8.22 10.36
N ALA A 110 -4.25 8.86 9.20
CA ALA A 110 -3.30 8.74 8.10
C ALA A 110 -2.38 9.97 8.03
N PHE A 111 -1.10 9.73 7.85
CA PHE A 111 -0.09 10.77 7.62
C PHE A 111 0.57 10.51 6.27
N THR A 112 0.65 11.54 5.42
CA THR A 112 1.44 11.53 4.19
C THR A 112 2.59 12.53 4.30
N ALA A 113 3.58 12.41 3.41
CA ALA A 113 4.68 13.34 3.33
C ALA A 113 4.70 13.98 1.94
N GLY A 114 4.81 15.31 1.89
CA GLY A 114 4.74 16.05 0.62
C GLY A 114 5.88 15.71 -0.35
N MET A 115 7.00 15.23 0.17
CA MET A 115 8.15 14.71 -0.57
C MET A 115 8.25 13.18 -0.38
N ASP A 116 7.15 12.47 -0.65
CA ASP A 116 7.10 11.03 -0.75
C ASP A 116 6.31 10.59 -2.00
N ARG A 117 6.81 9.58 -2.68
CA ARG A 117 6.16 8.96 -3.83
C ARG A 117 4.90 8.18 -3.47
N LEU A 118 4.76 7.79 -2.20
CA LEU A 118 3.56 7.11 -1.70
C LEU A 118 2.47 8.11 -1.31
N ARG A 119 2.71 9.42 -1.50
CA ARG A 119 1.78 10.49 -1.10
C ARG A 119 0.38 10.27 -1.64
N ASP A 120 0.22 10.16 -2.95
CA ASP A 120 -1.15 10.17 -3.51
C ASP A 120 -1.88 8.85 -3.24
N GLU A 121 -1.17 7.71 -3.14
CA GLU A 121 -1.82 6.44 -2.74
C GLU A 121 -2.18 6.39 -1.25
N GLY A 122 -1.50 7.20 -0.42
CA GLY A 122 -1.85 7.38 0.98
C GLY A 122 -2.98 8.39 1.22
N GLU A 123 -3.25 9.27 0.25
CA GLU A 123 -4.30 10.29 0.30
C GLU A 123 -5.64 9.84 -0.33
N ALA A 124 -5.60 8.81 -1.18
CA ALA A 124 -6.77 8.23 -1.85
C ALA A 124 -7.69 7.45 -0.90
#